data_AF-A0A3S1CEC0-F1
#
_entry.id   AF-A0A3S1CEC0-F1
#
_cell.length_a   1.000
_cell.length_b   1.000
_cell.length_c   1.000
_cell.angle_alpha   90.00
_cell.angle_beta   90.00
_cell.angle_gamma   90.00
#
_symmetry.space_group_name_H-M   'P 1'
#
loop_
_entity.id
_entity.type
_entity.pdbx_description
1 polymer ?
#
loop_
_entity_poly.entity_id
_entity_poly.type
_entity_poly.pdbx_seq_one_letter_code
_entity_poly.pdbx_strand_id
1 'polypeptide(L)'
;MTALSWAGTPHAWMCGSALKERPTTGHILRQEGTPMTLYDSDFYGWTQDQAAALRRLADERPNVGAGIDWAHVAEEIEDMGNDTLEKIEGLVAQIVAHLLRLEHCPDANPRQHWRGEITAWRKTRCAVGRSARPRLWAGSIWPS
;
A
#
# COMPACT_ATOMS: atom_id res chain seq x y z
N MET A 1 36.68 49.39 14.56
CA MET A 1 38.15 49.53 14.64
C MET A 1 38.66 48.30 15.36
N THR A 2 38.94 47.20 14.63
CA THR A 2 40.27 46.58 14.34
C THR A 2 40.86 45.87 15.58
N ALA A 3 41.33 44.60 15.59
CA ALA A 3 41.99 43.73 14.61
C ALA A 3 41.75 42.24 15.00
N LEU A 4 41.42 41.32 14.07
CA LEU A 4 42.29 40.32 13.39
C LEU A 4 43.22 39.48 14.30
N SER A 5 43.07 38.15 14.26
CA SER A 5 44.13 37.23 13.79
C SER A 5 43.67 35.76 13.79
N TRP A 6 43.87 35.10 12.65
CA TRP A 6 43.73 33.67 12.38
C TRP A 6 45.11 33.00 12.48
N ALA A 7 45.19 31.80 13.06
CA ALA A 7 46.21 30.77 12.81
C ALA A 7 45.66 29.47 13.44
N GLY A 8 45.62 28.28 12.85
CA GLY A 8 46.07 27.70 11.59
C GLY A 8 46.07 26.18 11.79
N THR A 9 45.34 25.40 10.98
CA THR A 9 45.44 23.93 10.87
C THR A 9 46.65 23.55 10.00
N PRO A 10 47.36 22.41 10.21
CA PRO A 10 46.93 21.09 9.69
C PRO A 10 47.40 19.89 10.57
N HIS A 11 46.91 18.65 10.47
CA HIS A 11 47.26 17.68 9.42
C HIS A 11 46.63 16.29 9.69
N ALA A 12 46.32 15.58 8.60
CA ALA A 12 46.25 14.13 8.42
C ALA A 12 45.26 13.24 9.20
N TRP A 13 44.25 12.82 8.45
CA TRP A 13 43.65 11.49 8.39
C TRP A 13 44.56 10.33 8.81
N MET A 14 44.03 9.39 9.60
CA MET A 14 44.26 7.95 9.41
C MET A 14 43.13 7.12 10.02
N CYS A 15 42.83 6.05 9.28
CA CYS A 15 41.82 5.02 9.45
C CYS A 15 42.42 3.83 10.23
N GLY A 16 41.61 3.07 11.00
CA GLY A 16 41.93 1.68 11.36
C GLY A 16 41.84 1.26 12.83
N SER A 17 40.75 0.56 13.15
CA SER A 17 40.68 -0.74 13.84
C SER A 17 41.29 -0.99 15.25
N ALA A 18 40.43 -1.59 16.09
CA ALA A 18 40.70 -2.65 17.09
C ALA A 18 40.59 -2.31 18.59
N LEU A 19 39.39 -2.59 19.12
CA LEU A 19 39.09 -3.49 20.25
C LEU A 19 39.78 -3.27 21.61
N LYS A 20 39.01 -2.73 22.57
CA LYS A 20 38.84 -3.39 23.88
C LYS A 20 37.46 -3.07 24.47
N GLU A 21 36.86 -4.08 25.09
CA GLU A 21 35.41 -4.29 25.19
C GLU A 21 34.69 -3.55 26.33
N ARG A 22 33.46 -3.12 25.99
CA ARG A 22 32.16 -2.93 26.70
C ARG A 22 32.11 -2.73 28.23
N PRO A 23 31.16 -1.86 28.65
CA PRO A 23 30.14 -2.26 29.59
C PRO A 23 28.73 -2.25 28.96
N THR A 24 28.00 -3.30 29.32
CA THR A 24 26.61 -3.64 29.04
C THR A 24 25.62 -2.66 29.67
N THR A 25 24.71 -2.08 28.88
CA THR A 25 23.34 -1.61 29.21
C THR A 25 22.79 -1.02 27.90
N GLY A 26 21.96 -1.71 27.10
CA GLY A 26 20.52 -1.88 27.35
C GLY A 26 19.83 -0.52 27.13
N HIS A 27 19.60 -0.05 25.91
CA HIS A 27 18.43 -0.41 25.11
C HIS A 27 18.71 0.08 23.67
N ILE A 28 19.19 -0.80 22.79
CA ILE A 28 19.09 -0.53 21.35
C ILE A 28 17.59 -0.54 21.09
N LEU A 29 17.02 0.57 20.59
CA LEU A 29 15.71 0.52 19.94
C LEU A 29 15.89 -0.42 18.74
N ARG A 30 15.67 -1.70 19.04
CA ARG A 30 15.31 -2.73 18.10
C ARG A 30 14.26 -2.07 17.22
N GLN A 31 14.61 -1.90 15.95
CA GLN A 31 13.61 -1.85 14.90
C GLN A 31 12.88 -3.19 15.02
N GLU A 32 11.89 -3.23 15.92
CA GLU A 32 10.92 -4.29 16.05
C GLU A 32 10.34 -4.44 14.65
N GLY A 33 10.52 -5.62 14.05
CA GLY A 33 10.20 -5.86 12.65
C GLY A 33 8.83 -5.32 12.29
N THR A 34 8.73 -4.66 11.13
CA THR A 34 7.49 -4.15 10.58
C THR A 34 6.40 -5.21 10.77
N PRO A 35 5.40 -4.99 11.66
CA PRO A 35 4.21 -5.81 11.60
C PRO A 35 3.68 -5.58 10.19
N MET A 36 3.41 -6.67 9.43
CA MET A 36 2.72 -6.61 8.14
C MET A 36 1.67 -5.51 8.22
N THR A 37 1.94 -4.38 7.55
CA THR A 37 1.18 -3.18 7.84
C THR A 37 -0.26 -3.42 7.37
N LEU A 38 -1.24 -2.69 7.92
CA LEU A 38 -2.61 -2.78 7.41
C LEU A 38 -2.63 -2.57 5.88
N TYR A 39 -1.72 -1.74 5.37
CA TYR A 39 -1.47 -1.58 3.93
C TYR A 39 -1.10 -2.90 3.21
N ASP A 40 -0.18 -3.68 3.77
CA ASP A 40 0.30 -4.94 3.14
C ASP A 40 -0.75 -6.06 3.17
N SER A 41 -1.70 -5.99 4.11
CA SER A 41 -2.65 -7.07 4.42
C SER A 41 -4.10 -6.75 4.06
N ASP A 42 -4.45 -5.47 4.06
CA ASP A 42 -5.78 -4.93 3.79
C ASP A 42 -5.70 -3.50 3.24
N PHE A 43 -5.19 -3.39 2.02
CA PHE A 43 -5.03 -2.13 1.29
C PHE A 43 -6.33 -1.33 1.21
N TYR A 44 -7.47 -2.00 0.93
CA TYR A 44 -8.76 -1.31 0.91
C TYR A 44 -9.07 -0.71 2.28
N GLY A 45 -9.02 -1.49 3.36
CA GLY A 45 -9.24 -0.98 4.71
C GLY A 45 -8.30 0.19 5.05
N TRP A 46 -7.04 0.08 4.63
CA TRP A 46 -6.06 1.15 4.80
C TRP A 46 -6.46 2.44 4.09
N THR A 47 -6.88 2.39 2.82
CA THR A 47 -7.32 3.60 2.09
C THR A 47 -8.49 4.30 2.79
N GLN A 48 -9.48 3.53 3.28
CA GLN A 48 -10.64 4.08 3.98
C GLN A 48 -10.24 4.73 5.32
N ASP A 49 -9.39 4.06 6.09
CA ASP A 49 -8.90 4.57 7.37
C ASP A 49 -8.06 5.85 7.20
N GLN A 50 -7.22 5.91 6.17
CA GLN A 50 -6.40 7.09 5.88
C GLN A 50 -7.24 8.27 5.40
N ALA A 51 -8.19 8.07 4.49
CA ALA A 51 -9.10 9.13 4.05
C ALA A 51 -9.87 9.73 5.25
N ALA A 52 -10.39 8.87 6.13
CA ALA A 52 -11.07 9.32 7.34
C ALA A 52 -10.14 10.08 8.31
N ALA A 53 -8.88 9.64 8.45
CA ALA A 53 -7.90 10.33 9.28
C ALA A 53 -7.52 11.72 8.73
N LEU A 54 -7.37 11.84 7.42
CA LEU A 54 -7.05 13.11 6.76
C LEU A 54 -8.19 14.12 6.87
N ARG A 55 -9.45 13.68 6.73
CA ARG A 55 -10.63 14.55 6.96
C ARG A 55 -10.66 15.08 8.39
N ARG A 56 -10.46 14.20 9.39
CA ARG A 56 -10.38 14.63 10.79
C ARG A 56 -9.23 15.60 11.05
N LEU A 57 -8.07 15.37 10.42
CA LEU A 57 -6.92 16.27 10.55
C LEU A 57 -7.24 17.67 9.99
N ALA A 58 -7.93 17.73 8.85
CA ALA A 58 -8.35 19.00 8.24
C ALA A 58 -9.26 19.80 9.18
N ASP A 59 -10.21 19.12 9.84
CA ASP A 59 -11.16 19.73 10.76
C ASP A 59 -10.51 20.15 12.10
N GLU A 60 -9.67 19.30 12.68
CA GLU A 60 -9.07 19.53 14.00
C GLU A 60 -7.88 20.49 13.96
N ARG A 61 -7.16 20.55 12.82
CA ARG A 61 -5.91 21.31 12.69
C ARG A 61 -5.82 22.05 11.34
N PRO A 62 -6.69 23.03 11.08
CA PRO A 62 -6.75 23.72 9.79
C PRO A 62 -5.47 24.50 9.44
N ASN A 63 -4.61 24.78 10.42
CA ASN A 63 -3.34 25.50 10.22
C ASN A 63 -2.14 24.57 9.92
N VAL A 64 -2.30 23.24 10.02
CA VAL A 64 -1.23 22.28 9.70
C VAL A 64 -1.22 22.02 8.20
N GLY A 65 -0.08 22.29 7.55
CA GLY A 65 0.07 22.08 6.11
C GLY A 65 -0.62 23.16 5.28
N ALA A 66 -0.45 24.44 5.65
CA ALA A 66 -0.98 25.57 4.89
C ALA A 66 -0.69 25.43 3.39
N GLY A 67 -1.75 25.38 2.57
CA GLY A 67 -1.69 25.19 1.12
C GLY A 67 -1.98 23.77 0.64
N ILE A 68 -2.17 22.79 1.53
CA ILE A 68 -2.62 21.43 1.19
C ILE A 68 -4.14 21.35 1.30
N ASP A 69 -4.79 20.92 0.23
CA ASP A 69 -6.21 20.56 0.25
C ASP A 69 -6.38 19.13 0.79
N TRP A 70 -6.45 19.02 2.11
CA TRP A 70 -6.58 17.73 2.80
C TRP A 70 -7.88 17.00 2.47
N ALA A 71 -8.94 17.72 2.11
CA ALA A 71 -10.20 17.11 1.71
C ALA A 71 -10.05 16.38 0.38
N HIS A 72 -9.42 17.03 -0.60
CA HIS A 72 -9.16 16.42 -1.91
C HIS A 72 -8.16 15.27 -1.83
N VAL A 73 -7.09 15.39 -1.03
CA VAL A 73 -6.15 14.28 -0.82
C VAL A 73 -6.83 13.07 -0.17
N ALA A 74 -7.74 13.30 0.77
CA ALA A 74 -8.52 12.22 1.38
C ALA A 74 -9.42 11.51 0.36
N GLU A 75 -10.08 12.27 -0.53
CA GLU A 75 -10.91 11.76 -1.62
C GLU A 75 -10.09 10.88 -2.57
N GLU A 76 -8.96 11.36 -3.08
CA GLU A 76 -8.10 10.60 -3.99
C GLU A 76 -7.59 9.27 -3.39
N ILE A 77 -7.31 9.25 -2.08
CA ILE A 77 -6.91 8.02 -1.38
C ILE A 77 -8.08 7.04 -1.26
N GLU A 78 -9.28 7.52 -0.94
CA GLU A 78 -10.48 6.69 -0.88
C GLU A 78 -10.81 6.09 -2.26
N ASP A 79 -10.74 6.90 -3.30
CA ASP A 79 -11.01 6.50 -4.69
C ASP A 79 -9.99 5.47 -5.18
N MET A 80 -8.72 5.59 -4.80
CA MET A 80 -7.71 4.57 -5.08
C MET A 80 -8.09 3.18 -4.52
N GLY A 81 -8.71 3.16 -3.34
CA GLY A 81 -9.28 1.96 -2.73
C GLY A 81 -10.48 1.43 -3.52
N ASN A 82 -11.41 2.31 -3.88
CA ASN A 82 -12.60 1.98 -4.66
C ASN A 82 -12.26 1.40 -6.03
N ASP A 83 -11.39 2.07 -6.79
CA ASP A 83 -10.90 1.62 -8.09
C ASP A 83 -10.28 0.23 -8.05
N THR A 84 -9.50 -0.04 -7.00
CA THR A 84 -8.87 -1.34 -6.80
C THR A 84 -9.93 -2.42 -6.57
N LEU A 85 -10.96 -2.11 -5.80
CA LEU A 85 -12.07 -3.00 -5.52
C LEU A 85 -12.91 -3.27 -6.77
N GLU A 86 -13.26 -2.23 -7.54
CA GLU A 86 -14.02 -2.37 -8.80
C GLU A 86 -13.26 -3.21 -9.83
N LYS A 87 -11.94 -3.03 -9.95
CA LYS A 87 -11.09 -3.89 -10.81
C LYS A 87 -11.20 -5.36 -10.41
N ILE A 88 -11.21 -5.65 -9.11
CA ILE A 88 -11.33 -7.02 -8.61
C ILE A 88 -12.70 -7.61 -8.91
N GLU A 89 -13.77 -6.84 -8.71
CA GLU A 89 -15.12 -7.25 -9.07
C GLU A 89 -15.22 -7.61 -10.56
N GLY A 90 -14.66 -6.77 -11.43
CA GLY A 90 -14.58 -7.04 -12.86
C GLY A 90 -13.77 -8.29 -13.22
N LEU A 91 -12.65 -8.55 -12.52
CA LEU A 91 -11.86 -9.77 -12.71
C LEU A 91 -12.64 -11.03 -12.26
N VAL A 92 -13.35 -10.96 -11.14
CA VAL A 92 -14.17 -12.07 -10.66
C VAL A 92 -15.29 -12.38 -11.65
N ALA A 93 -15.98 -11.36 -12.15
CA ALA A 93 -17.02 -11.53 -13.17
C ALA A 93 -16.47 -12.22 -14.44
N GLN A 94 -15.29 -11.81 -14.91
CA GLN A 94 -14.63 -12.44 -16.05
C GLN A 94 -14.23 -13.89 -15.79
N ILE A 95 -13.70 -14.21 -14.59
CA ILE A 95 -13.39 -15.59 -14.19
C ILE A 95 -14.65 -16.45 -14.25
N VAL A 96 -15.76 -15.98 -13.68
CA VAL A 96 -17.04 -16.71 -13.67
C VAL A 96 -17.54 -16.93 -15.11
N ALA A 97 -17.54 -15.89 -15.94
CA ALA A 97 -17.93 -15.99 -17.34
C ALA A 97 -17.11 -17.04 -18.11
N HIS A 98 -15.80 -17.08 -17.90
CA HIS A 98 -14.92 -18.05 -18.55
C HIS A 98 -15.13 -19.47 -18.02
N LEU A 99 -15.41 -19.64 -16.73
CA LEU A 99 -15.76 -20.95 -16.18
C LEU A 99 -17.07 -21.49 -16.79
N LEU A 100 -18.08 -20.64 -16.97
CA LEU A 100 -19.33 -21.02 -17.63
C LEU A 100 -19.11 -21.40 -19.10
N ARG A 101 -18.31 -20.61 -19.82
CA ARG A 101 -17.92 -20.93 -21.21
C ARG A 101 -17.16 -22.25 -21.30
N LEU A 102 -16.26 -22.54 -20.35
CA LEU A 102 -15.54 -23.81 -20.27
C LEU A 102 -16.45 -25.00 -19.97
N GLU A 103 -17.58 -24.81 -19.30
CA GLU A 103 -18.53 -25.90 -19.04
C GLU A 103 -19.42 -26.16 -20.27
N HIS A 104 -19.86 -25.11 -20.97
CA HIS A 104 -20.94 -25.22 -21.97
C HIS A 104 -20.46 -25.16 -23.43
N CYS A 105 -19.22 -24.73 -23.71
CA CYS A 105 -18.69 -24.63 -25.07
C CYS A 105 -17.75 -25.82 -25.40
N PRO A 106 -18.03 -26.62 -26.44
CA PRO A 106 -17.22 -27.77 -26.81
C PRO A 106 -15.94 -27.42 -27.60
N ASP A 107 -15.79 -26.19 -28.08
CA ASP A 107 -14.67 -25.80 -28.95
C ASP A 107 -13.32 -25.88 -28.22
N ALA A 108 -12.36 -26.62 -28.79
CA ALA A 108 -11.06 -26.88 -28.15
C ALA A 108 -10.12 -25.66 -28.14
N ASN A 109 -10.13 -24.85 -29.20
CA ASN A 109 -9.23 -23.71 -29.37
C ASN A 109 -9.41 -22.59 -28.32
N PRO A 110 -10.62 -22.07 -28.05
CA PRO A 110 -10.79 -20.98 -27.09
C PRO A 110 -10.59 -21.42 -25.64
N ARG A 111 -10.74 -22.71 -25.32
CA ARG A 111 -10.59 -23.24 -23.96
C ARG A 111 -9.20 -23.05 -23.37
N GLN A 112 -8.14 -23.20 -24.18
CA GLN A 112 -6.76 -23.00 -23.69
C GLN A 112 -6.52 -21.54 -23.32
N HIS A 113 -6.99 -20.62 -24.16
CA HIS A 113 -6.90 -19.19 -23.91
C HIS A 113 -7.64 -18.79 -22.62
N TRP A 114 -8.91 -19.21 -22.45
CA TRP A 114 -9.68 -18.89 -21.25
C TRP A 114 -9.06 -19.43 -19.95
N ARG A 115 -8.46 -20.64 -19.99
CA ARG A 115 -7.72 -21.18 -18.84
C ARG A 115 -6.48 -20.36 -18.51
N GLY A 116 -5.79 -19.86 -19.53
CA GLY A 116 -4.68 -18.93 -19.38
C GLY A 116 -5.10 -17.65 -18.68
N GLU A 117 -6.19 -17.04 -19.14
CA GLU A 117 -6.75 -15.81 -18.56
C GLU A 117 -7.22 -16.01 -17.11
N ILE A 118 -7.97 -17.09 -16.81
CA ILE A 118 -8.36 -17.42 -15.42
C ILE A 118 -7.12 -17.55 -14.52
N THR A 119 -6.07 -18.22 -15.01
CA THR A 119 -4.83 -18.40 -14.24
C THR A 119 -4.12 -17.07 -14.00
N ALA A 120 -4.10 -16.19 -14.99
CA ALA A 120 -3.54 -14.85 -14.86
C ALA A 120 -4.33 -14.01 -13.84
N TRP A 121 -5.66 -13.96 -13.96
CA TRP A 121 -6.52 -13.16 -13.08
C TRP A 121 -6.52 -13.66 -11.63
N ARG A 122 -6.44 -14.98 -11.41
CA ARG A 122 -6.28 -15.56 -10.06
C ARG A 122 -4.93 -15.24 -9.41
N LYS A 123 -3.90 -15.01 -10.21
CA LYS A 123 -2.57 -14.60 -9.74
C LYS A 123 -2.47 -13.11 -9.46
N THR A 124 -3.43 -12.30 -9.93
CA THR A 124 -3.51 -10.89 -9.58
C THR A 124 -3.52 -10.78 -8.05
N ARG A 125 -2.42 -10.27 -7.51
CA ARG A 125 -2.20 -10.20 -6.07
C ARG A 125 -2.99 -9.01 -5.54
N CYS A 126 -4.21 -9.28 -5.09
CA CYS A 126 -5.05 -8.28 -4.49
C CYS A 126 -4.83 -8.30 -2.97
N ALA A 127 -4.21 -7.27 -2.42
CA ALA A 127 -4.15 -7.04 -0.98
C ALA A 127 -5.48 -6.50 -0.45
N VAL A 128 -6.61 -7.00 -0.96
CA VAL A 128 -7.92 -6.65 -0.45
C VAL A 128 -8.22 -7.60 0.71
N GLY A 129 -8.12 -7.06 1.92
CA GLY A 129 -8.29 -7.82 3.14
C GLY A 129 -9.76 -8.01 3.49
N ARG A 130 -10.02 -8.34 4.76
CA ARG A 130 -11.38 -8.67 5.22
C ARG A 130 -12.34 -7.49 5.11
N SER A 131 -11.85 -6.25 5.11
CA SER A 131 -12.66 -5.04 5.12
C SER A 131 -13.53 -4.85 3.87
N ALA A 132 -13.12 -5.35 2.69
CA ALA A 132 -13.89 -5.18 1.45
C ALA A 132 -14.94 -6.28 1.18
N ARG A 133 -14.96 -7.36 1.99
CA ARG A 133 -15.89 -8.49 1.83
C ARG A 133 -17.38 -8.08 1.72
N PRO A 134 -17.89 -7.10 2.49
CA PRO A 134 -19.30 -6.72 2.40
C PRO A 134 -19.71 -6.17 1.03
N ARG A 135 -18.80 -5.48 0.32
CA ARG A 135 -19.10 -4.86 -0.98
C ARG A 135 -19.06 -5.88 -2.12
N LEU A 136 -18.08 -6.79 -2.11
CA LEU A 136 -17.96 -7.87 -3.10
C LEU A 136 -19.20 -8.80 -3.15
N TRP A 137 -19.98 -8.88 -2.05
CA TRP A 137 -21.18 -9.70 -1.96
C TRP A 137 -22.49 -8.91 -2.20
N ALA A 138 -22.41 -7.57 -2.26
CA ALA A 138 -23.56 -6.69 -2.44
C ALA A 138 -23.92 -6.53 -3.94
N GLY A 139 -24.41 -7.62 -4.56
CA GLY A 139 -25.34 -7.56 -5.69
C GLY A 139 -24.85 -7.07 -7.07
N SER A 140 -23.59 -6.67 -7.26
CA SER A 140 -23.11 -6.07 -8.52
C SER A 140 -22.68 -7.07 -9.61
N ILE A 141 -22.41 -8.34 -9.28
CA ILE A 141 -21.84 -9.30 -10.24
C ILE A 141 -22.83 -9.79 -11.31
N TRP A 142 -24.15 -9.63 -11.12
CA TRP A 142 -25.13 -10.06 -12.11
C TRP A 142 -26.31 -9.09 -12.18
N PRO A 143 -26.53 -8.39 -13.31
CA PRO A 143 -27.81 -7.71 -13.53
C PRO A 143 -28.91 -8.78 -13.64
N SER A 144 -29.99 -8.58 -12.90
CA SER A 144 -31.19 -9.45 -12.92
C SER A 144 -31.85 -9.50 -14.28
#